data_AF-X1QV54-F1
#
_entry.id   AF-X1QV54-F1
#
_cell.length_a   1.000
_cell.length_b   1.000
_cell.length_c   1.000
_cell.angle_alpha   90.00
_cell.angle_beta   90.00
_cell.angle_gamma   90.00
#
_symmetry.space_group_name_H-M   'P 1'
#
loop_
_entity.id
_entity.type
_entity.pdbx_description
1 polymer ?
#
loop_
_entity_poly.entity_id
_entity_poly.type
_entity_poly.pdbx_seq_one_letter_code
_entity_poly.pdbx_strand_id
1 'polypeptide(L)'
;GTEVKGKILGIIGLGRIGSEIAKRAQGLEMKVIAYDPYITADYAREWQVELVPLEQLLKESDFITLHLTLTASTKGLIGAKELALVKPTVRIINCARGGLIDEEALAKAVKEKRVAGAAIDVFSTWLFKSAYFAGYATCSRHCTYLFC
;
A
#
# COMPACT_ATOMS: atom_id res chain seq x y z
N GLY A 1 -0.04 -13.60 -14.04
CA GLY A 1 -0.92 -12.46 -13.74
C GLY A 1 -1.87 -12.82 -12.61
N THR A 2 -2.50 -11.84 -11.98
CA THR A 2 -3.51 -12.07 -10.92
C THR A 2 -4.75 -11.25 -11.26
N GLU A 3 -5.92 -11.88 -11.23
CA GLU A 3 -7.20 -11.20 -11.43
C GLU A 3 -7.55 -10.33 -10.21
N VAL A 4 -8.04 -9.12 -10.46
CA VAL A 4 -8.39 -8.14 -9.42
C VAL A 4 -9.86 -8.21 -9.00
N LYS A 5 -10.73 -8.73 -9.86
CA LYS A 5 -12.16 -8.87 -9.59
C LYS A 5 -12.40 -9.69 -8.30
N GLY A 6 -13.25 -9.17 -7.42
CA GLY A 6 -13.58 -9.79 -6.13
C GLY A 6 -12.45 -9.77 -5.10
N LYS A 7 -11.30 -9.15 -5.38
CA LYS A 7 -10.21 -8.98 -4.41
C LYS A 7 -10.45 -7.80 -3.51
N ILE A 8 -9.75 -7.79 -2.37
CA ILE A 8 -9.84 -6.72 -1.37
C ILE A 8 -8.70 -5.71 -1.59
N LEU A 9 -9.07 -4.46 -1.85
CA LEU A 9 -8.16 -3.32 -1.86
C LEU A 9 -8.24 -2.59 -0.50
N GLY A 10 -7.13 -2.59 0.23
CA GLY A 10 -6.91 -1.80 1.42
C GLY A 10 -6.32 -0.44 1.09
N ILE A 11 -7.03 0.62 1.47
CA ILE A 11 -6.57 2.01 1.30
C ILE A 11 -6.16 2.57 2.66
N ILE A 12 -4.88 2.90 2.80
CA ILE A 12 -4.36 3.57 3.99
C ILE A 12 -4.32 5.08 3.68
N GLY A 13 -5.27 5.82 4.24
CA GLY A 13 -5.51 7.24 3.95
C GLY A 13 -6.65 7.47 2.95
N LEU A 14 -7.84 7.81 3.45
CA LEU A 14 -9.05 8.06 2.65
C LEU A 14 -9.23 9.56 2.38
N GLY A 15 -8.16 10.21 1.92
CA GLY A 15 -8.21 11.61 1.47
C GLY A 15 -8.74 11.73 0.03
N ARG A 16 -8.42 12.85 -0.62
CA ARG A 16 -8.81 13.13 -2.02
C ARG A 16 -8.35 12.05 -3.00
N ILE A 17 -7.09 11.61 -2.89
CA ILE A 17 -6.52 10.58 -3.78
C ILE A 17 -7.07 9.19 -3.45
N GLY A 18 -7.14 8.83 -2.17
CA GLY A 18 -7.67 7.53 -1.73
C GLY A 18 -9.13 7.33 -2.17
N SER A 19 -9.96 8.37 -2.07
CA SER A 19 -11.37 8.34 -2.51
C SER A 19 -11.51 8.09 -4.02
N GLU A 20 -10.68 8.75 -4.83
CA GLU A 20 -10.64 8.57 -6.27
C GLU A 20 -10.18 7.17 -6.71
N ILE A 21 -9.28 6.57 -5.92
CA ILE A 21 -8.83 5.19 -6.14
C ILE A 21 -9.91 4.19 -5.72
N ALA A 22 -10.61 4.43 -4.61
CA ALA A 22 -11.74 3.61 -4.19
C ALA A 22 -12.80 3.52 -5.29
N LYS A 23 -13.17 4.66 -5.89
CA LYS A 23 -14.12 4.72 -7.01
C LYS A 23 -13.69 3.88 -8.22
N ARG A 24 -12.40 3.94 -8.58
CA ARG A 24 -11.86 3.14 -9.71
C ARG A 24 -11.81 1.66 -9.38
N ALA A 25 -11.41 1.30 -8.16
CA ALA A 25 -11.33 -0.08 -7.70
C ALA A 25 -12.72 -0.74 -7.63
N GLN A 26 -13.74 -0.02 -7.18
CA GLN A 26 -15.13 -0.48 -7.23
C GLN A 26 -15.61 -0.71 -8.67
N GLY A 27 -15.21 0.14 -9.62
CA GLY A 27 -15.46 -0.07 -11.05
C GLY A 27 -14.80 -1.33 -11.62
N LEU A 28 -13.77 -1.86 -10.96
CA LEU A 28 -13.12 -3.14 -11.26
C LEU A 28 -13.70 -4.30 -10.42
N GLU A 29 -14.85 -4.10 -9.77
CA GLU A 29 -15.51 -5.08 -8.91
C GLU A 29 -14.64 -5.56 -7.74
N MET A 30 -13.78 -4.68 -7.21
CA MET A 30 -13.01 -4.94 -5.99
C MET A 30 -13.81 -4.55 -4.75
N LYS A 31 -13.62 -5.29 -3.64
CA LYS A 31 -14.06 -4.83 -2.32
C LYS A 31 -13.04 -3.82 -1.80
N VAL A 32 -13.50 -2.67 -1.32
CA VAL A 32 -12.62 -1.61 -0.79
C VAL A 32 -12.82 -1.45 0.71
N ILE A 33 -11.73 -1.57 1.46
CA ILE A 33 -11.65 -1.26 2.89
C ILE A 33 -10.60 -0.17 3.10
N ALA A 34 -10.78 0.68 4.10
CA ALA A 34 -9.85 1.76 4.35
C ALA A 34 -9.54 1.96 5.84
N TYR A 35 -8.37 2.52 6.10
CA TYR A 35 -7.97 3.00 7.41
C TYR A 35 -7.56 4.47 7.31
N ASP A 36 -8.24 5.32 8.07
CA ASP A 36 -7.86 6.73 8.22
C ASP A 36 -8.33 7.23 9.60
N PRO A 37 -7.41 7.71 10.48
CA PRO A 37 -7.77 8.16 11.81
C PRO A 37 -8.47 9.54 11.84
N TYR A 38 -8.45 10.30 10.74
CA TYR A 38 -8.98 11.66 10.68
C TYR A 38 -10.31 11.76 9.91
N ILE A 39 -10.75 10.68 9.26
CA ILE A 39 -11.96 10.64 8.45
C ILE A 39 -13.11 10.01 9.24
N THR A 40 -14.31 10.57 9.08
CA THR A 40 -15.53 10.04 9.71
C THR A 40 -16.08 8.83 8.95
N ALA A 41 -16.77 7.95 9.66
CA ALA A 41 -17.45 6.82 9.04
C ALA A 41 -18.51 7.26 8.02
N ASP A 42 -19.13 8.44 8.21
CA ASP A 42 -20.12 8.97 7.28
C ASP A 42 -19.49 9.32 5.93
N TYR A 43 -18.33 9.99 5.94
CA TYR A 43 -17.60 10.29 4.70
C TYR A 43 -17.18 9.00 3.96
N ALA A 44 -16.72 7.98 4.68
CA ALA A 44 -16.37 6.72 4.04
C ALA A 44 -17.59 6.00 3.41
N ARG A 45 -18.77 6.11 4.05
CA ARG A 45 -20.02 5.56 3.49
C ARG A 45 -20.45 6.24 2.20
N GLU A 46 -20.20 7.54 2.03
CA GLU A 46 -20.44 8.24 0.75
C GLU A 46 -19.67 7.61 -0.41
N TRP A 47 -18.46 7.12 -0.11
CA TRP A 47 -17.61 6.41 -1.08
C TRP A 47 -17.85 4.91 -1.12
N GLN A 48 -18.84 4.38 -0.38
CA GLN A 48 -19.09 2.94 -0.24
C GLN A 48 -17.84 2.16 0.21
N VAL A 49 -17.05 2.78 1.10
CA VAL A 49 -15.83 2.20 1.68
C VAL A 49 -16.07 1.90 3.15
N GLU A 50 -15.64 0.73 3.59
CA GLU A 50 -15.69 0.33 4.99
C GLU A 50 -14.43 0.82 5.71
N LEU A 51 -14.59 1.64 6.77
CA LEU A 51 -13.49 1.97 7.66
C LEU A 51 -13.24 0.83 8.64
N VAL A 52 -12.02 0.31 8.63
CA VAL A 52 -11.58 -0.78 9.50
C VAL A 52 -10.29 -0.39 10.22
N PRO A 53 -9.99 -1.00 11.38
CA PRO A 53 -8.69 -0.84 12.04
C PRO A 53 -7.53 -1.26 11.13
N LEU A 54 -6.36 -0.63 11.28
CA LEU A 54 -5.18 -0.92 10.47
C LEU A 54 -4.82 -2.42 10.45
N GLU A 55 -4.85 -3.08 11.61
CA GLU A 55 -4.55 -4.51 11.71
C GLU A 55 -5.49 -5.38 10.88
N GLN A 56 -6.79 -5.05 10.87
CA GLN A 56 -7.78 -5.75 10.07
C GLN A 56 -7.52 -5.52 8.57
N LEU A 57 -7.23 -4.28 8.18
CA LEU A 57 -6.88 -3.93 6.81
C LEU A 57 -5.68 -4.76 6.32
N LEU A 58 -4.61 -4.84 7.12
CA LEU A 58 -3.40 -5.59 6.74
C LEU A 58 -3.69 -7.09 6.54
N LYS A 59 -4.51 -7.69 7.41
CA LYS A 59 -4.84 -9.12 7.34
C LYS A 59 -5.77 -9.47 6.18
N GLU A 60 -6.72 -8.59 5.85
CA GLU A 60 -7.75 -8.88 4.85
C GLU A 60 -7.37 -8.44 3.43
N SER A 61 -6.49 -7.45 3.27
CA SER A 61 -6.19 -6.87 1.96
C SER A 61 -5.35 -7.79 1.07
N ASP A 62 -5.74 -7.92 -0.20
CA ASP A 62 -4.94 -8.54 -1.25
C ASP A 62 -4.05 -7.51 -1.97
N PHE A 63 -4.51 -6.25 -1.99
CA PHE A 63 -3.75 -5.10 -2.47
C PHE A 63 -3.80 -4.02 -1.40
N ILE A 64 -2.67 -3.38 -1.11
CA ILE A 64 -2.61 -2.27 -0.14
C ILE A 64 -2.03 -1.07 -0.85
N THR A 65 -2.67 0.09 -0.71
CA THR A 65 -2.15 1.35 -1.24
C THR A 65 -2.11 2.46 -0.19
N LEU A 66 -1.03 3.23 -0.19
CA LEU A 66 -0.79 4.28 0.80
C LEU A 66 -0.98 5.67 0.18
N HIS A 67 -1.84 6.48 0.81
CA HIS A 67 -2.16 7.86 0.42
C HIS A 67 -2.12 8.83 1.61
N LEU A 68 -1.21 8.59 2.56
CA LEU A 68 -0.99 9.45 3.71
C LEU A 68 0.07 10.53 3.45
N THR A 69 -0.07 11.64 4.16
CA THR A 69 1.03 12.61 4.32
C THR A 69 2.09 12.07 5.28
N LEU A 70 3.35 12.35 4.99
CA LEU A 70 4.45 12.00 5.91
C LEU A 70 4.44 12.95 7.11
N THR A 71 4.25 12.38 8.29
CA THR A 71 4.26 13.06 9.59
C THR A 71 5.07 12.21 10.57
N ALA A 72 5.38 12.73 11.76
CA ALA A 72 6.10 11.96 12.77
C ALA A 72 5.36 10.67 13.16
N SER A 73 4.02 10.68 13.15
CA SER A 73 3.18 9.53 13.48
C SER A 73 3.01 8.52 12.33
N THR A 74 3.20 8.93 11.07
CA THR A 74 3.04 8.07 9.89
C THR A 74 4.37 7.59 9.31
N LYS A 75 5.50 8.10 9.83
CA LYS A 75 6.83 7.65 9.45
C LYS A 75 7.06 6.21 9.93
N GLY A 76 7.38 5.31 9.01
CA GLY A 76 7.56 3.90 9.30
C GLY A 76 6.28 3.20 9.76
N LEU A 77 5.11 3.69 9.35
CA LEU A 77 3.81 3.11 9.71
C LEU A 77 3.73 1.63 9.34
N ILE A 78 4.32 1.24 8.20
CA ILE A 78 4.43 -0.16 7.78
C ILE A 78 5.87 -0.60 7.99
N GLY A 79 6.12 -1.33 9.07
CA GLY A 79 7.39 -1.95 9.40
C GLY A 79 7.35 -3.47 9.32
N ALA A 80 8.35 -4.12 9.93
CA ALA A 80 8.45 -5.59 9.92
C ALA A 80 7.28 -6.29 10.63
N LYS A 81 6.68 -5.66 11.64
CA LYS A 81 5.55 -6.22 12.38
C LYS A 81 4.29 -6.23 11.52
N GLU A 82 4.02 -5.13 10.84
CA GLU A 82 2.86 -4.94 9.97
C GLU A 82 2.97 -5.84 8.73
N LEU A 83 4.17 -5.92 8.15
CA LEU A 83 4.48 -6.85 7.05
C LEU A 83 4.41 -8.33 7.48
N ALA A 84 4.41 -8.62 8.77
CA ALA A 84 4.19 -9.97 9.27
C ALA A 84 2.69 -10.32 9.44
N LEU A 85 1.78 -9.36 9.32
CA LEU A 85 0.33 -9.57 9.45
C LEU A 85 -0.36 -9.72 8.09
N VAL A 86 0.29 -9.26 7.03
CA VAL A 86 -0.29 -9.31 5.68
C VAL A 86 -0.33 -10.71 5.10
N LYS A 87 -1.23 -10.91 4.15
CA LYS A 87 -1.31 -12.13 3.35
C LYS A 87 -0.03 -12.32 2.52
N PRO A 88 0.47 -13.56 2.36
CA PRO A 88 1.60 -13.85 1.45
C PRO A 88 1.39 -13.37 0.01
N THR A 89 0.14 -13.31 -0.44
CA THR A 89 -0.26 -12.89 -1.79
C THR A 89 -0.38 -11.37 -1.94
N VAL A 90 -0.16 -10.60 -0.86
CA VAL A 90 -0.43 -9.17 -0.87
C VAL A 90 0.51 -8.43 -1.82
N ARG A 91 0.00 -7.38 -2.43
CA ARG A 91 0.81 -6.41 -3.19
C ARG A 91 0.68 -5.02 -2.59
N ILE A 92 1.81 -4.39 -2.30
CA ILE A 92 1.84 -3.09 -1.61
C ILE A 92 2.25 -2.00 -2.60
N ILE A 93 1.49 -0.91 -2.66
CA ILE A 93 1.71 0.21 -3.58
C ILE A 93 1.90 1.50 -2.78
N ASN A 94 3.04 2.17 -2.95
CA ASN A 94 3.28 3.49 -2.37
C ASN A 94 3.62 4.52 -3.46
N CYS A 95 2.65 5.39 -3.73
CA CYS A 95 2.80 6.54 -4.60
C CYS A 95 2.64 7.87 -3.84
N ALA A 96 2.69 7.84 -2.50
CA ALA A 96 2.47 9.02 -1.67
C ALA A 96 3.78 9.70 -1.29
N ARG A 97 4.49 9.17 -0.30
CA ARG A 97 5.79 9.70 0.17
C ARG A 97 6.71 8.56 0.59
N GLY A 98 8.01 8.75 0.37
CA GLY A 98 9.05 7.87 0.91
C GLY A 98 9.08 7.94 2.44
N GLY A 99 9.43 6.83 3.09
CA GLY A 99 9.49 6.74 4.56
C GLY A 99 8.17 6.44 5.27
N LEU A 100 7.06 6.23 4.55
CA LEU A 100 5.83 5.64 5.12
C LEU A 100 5.99 4.15 5.41
N ILE A 101 6.79 3.47 4.59
CA ILE A 101 7.13 2.06 4.73
C ILE A 101 8.62 1.99 5.09
N ASP A 102 8.97 1.10 5.99
CA ASP A 102 10.36 0.69 6.20
C ASP A 102 10.85 -0.09 4.97
N GLU A 103 11.69 0.56 4.18
CA GLU A 103 12.23 0.05 2.92
C GLU A 103 13.05 -1.22 3.12
N GLU A 104 13.79 -1.34 4.24
CA GLU A 104 14.60 -2.51 4.53
C GLU A 104 13.72 -3.71 4.92
N ALA A 105 12.72 -3.46 5.76
CA ALA A 105 11.74 -4.47 6.12
C ALA A 105 10.93 -4.94 4.90
N LEU A 106 10.56 -4.02 3.99
CA LEU A 106 9.86 -4.35 2.76
C LEU A 106 10.72 -5.19 1.81
N ALA A 107 11.99 -4.81 1.61
CA ALA A 107 12.93 -5.57 0.79
C ALA A 107 13.09 -7.01 1.32
N LYS A 108 13.22 -7.15 2.63
CA LYS A 108 13.30 -8.45 3.29
C LYS A 108 12.01 -9.26 3.12
N ALA A 109 10.84 -8.64 3.33
CA ALA A 109 9.55 -9.30 3.19
C ALA A 109 9.29 -9.80 1.76
N VAL A 110 9.70 -9.04 0.74
CA VAL A 110 9.62 -9.46 -0.67
C VAL A 110 10.59 -10.63 -0.92
N LYS A 111 11.84 -10.53 -0.44
CA LYS A 111 12.85 -11.60 -0.58
C LYS A 111 12.42 -12.91 0.08
N GLU A 112 11.75 -12.82 1.23
CA GLU A 112 11.21 -13.96 1.97
C GLU A 112 9.87 -14.46 1.40
N LYS A 113 9.36 -13.88 0.30
CA LYS A 113 8.06 -14.17 -0.30
C LYS A 113 6.88 -14.02 0.67
N ARG A 114 7.05 -13.17 1.68
CA ARG A 114 5.99 -12.74 2.58
C ARG A 114 5.06 -11.74 1.91
N VAL A 115 5.58 -10.98 0.96
CA VAL A 115 4.84 -10.05 0.12
C VAL A 115 5.07 -10.47 -1.32
N ALA A 116 3.99 -10.66 -2.08
CA ALA A 116 4.07 -11.12 -3.47
C ALA A 116 4.67 -10.07 -4.40
N GLY A 117 4.64 -8.80 -4.01
CA GLY A 117 5.27 -7.73 -4.75
C GLY A 117 5.01 -6.36 -4.14
N ALA A 118 5.82 -5.39 -4.52
CA ALA A 118 5.65 -4.01 -4.09
C ALA A 118 5.85 -3.03 -5.26
N ALA A 119 5.10 -1.94 -5.29
CA ALA A 119 5.18 -0.89 -6.29
C ALA A 119 5.53 0.42 -5.58
N ILE A 120 6.75 0.92 -5.70
CA ILE A 120 7.22 2.10 -4.96
C ILE A 120 7.64 3.20 -5.94
N ASP A 121 6.95 4.33 -5.92
CA ASP A 121 7.26 5.50 -6.75
C ASP A 121 8.24 6.46 -6.06
N VAL A 122 8.26 6.44 -4.72
CA VAL A 122 8.89 7.45 -3.87
C VAL A 122 9.78 6.80 -2.81
N PHE A 123 11.02 7.29 -2.69
CA PHE A 123 12.01 6.82 -1.71
C PHE A 123 12.36 7.93 -0.71
N SER A 124 12.80 7.56 0.49
CA SER A 124 13.21 8.54 1.50
C SER A 124 14.43 9.36 1.08
N THR A 125 15.31 8.77 0.27
CA THR A 125 16.52 9.38 -0.27
C THR A 125 16.59 9.10 -1.77
N TRP A 126 16.66 10.16 -2.57
CA TRP A 126 16.72 10.07 -4.04
C TRP A 126 18.04 9.51 -4.58
N LEU A 127 19.13 9.62 -3.79
CA LEU A 127 20.42 9.03 -4.12
C LEU A 127 20.42 7.53 -3.75
N PHE A 128 20.06 6.71 -4.74
CA PHE A 128 20.39 5.28 -4.86
C PHE A 128 20.28 4.41 -3.59
N LYS A 129 19.05 4.06 -3.19
CA LYS A 129 18.75 2.78 -2.49
C LYS A 129 18.39 1.64 -3.45
N SER A 130 18.85 1.74 -4.71
CA SER A 130 18.75 0.67 -5.71
C SER A 130 19.39 -0.64 -5.21
N ALA A 131 20.37 -0.59 -4.30
CA ALA A 131 21.09 -1.78 -3.83
C ALA A 131 20.21 -2.85 -3.14
N TYR A 132 19.16 -2.45 -2.40
CA TYR A 132 18.24 -3.41 -1.75
C TYR A 132 17.32 -4.14 -2.73
N PHE A 133 17.14 -3.56 -3.92
CA PHE A 133 16.03 -3.83 -4.82
C PHE A 133 16.50 -4.14 -6.26
N ALA A 134 17.81 -4.11 -6.50
CA ALA A 134 18.47 -4.18 -7.81
C ALA A 134 18.20 -5.47 -8.61
N GLY A 135 17.69 -6.52 -7.97
CA GLY A 135 17.35 -7.79 -8.63
C GLY A 135 15.90 -7.95 -9.10
N TYR A 136 15.00 -7.03 -8.73
CA TYR A 136 13.55 -7.26 -8.81
C TYR A 136 12.75 -6.11 -9.44
N ALA A 137 13.41 -5.02 -9.83
CA ALA A 137 12.76 -3.81 -10.34
C ALA A 137 12.64 -3.80 -11.87
N THR A 138 11.42 -3.75 -12.40
CA THR A 138 11.20 -3.18 -13.75
C THR A 138 11.07 -1.67 -13.61
N CYS A 139 12.15 -0.96 -13.93
CA CYS A 139 12.25 0.50 -13.85
C CYS A 139 11.65 1.14 -15.11
N SER A 140 10.54 1.87 -14.98
CA SER A 140 10.15 2.87 -15.98
C SER A 140 10.73 4.21 -15.55
N ARG A 141 11.53 4.84 -16.42
CA ARG A 141 12.21 6.11 -16.11
C ARG A 141 11.16 7.12 -15.67
N HIS A 142 11.21 7.56 -14.41
CA HIS A 142 10.30 8.51 -13.75
C HIS A 142 8.91 8.04 -13.29
N CYS A 143 8.57 6.74 -13.30
CA CYS A 143 7.29 6.28 -12.77
C CYS A 143 7.40 4.85 -12.23
N THR A 144 7.33 4.71 -10.90
CA THR A 144 7.02 3.49 -10.14
C THR A 144 7.96 2.29 -10.35
N TYR A 145 8.72 1.93 -9.31
CA TYR A 145 9.47 0.68 -9.26
C TYR A 145 8.52 -0.46 -8.90
N LEU A 146 8.26 -1.35 -9.87
CA LEU A 146 7.47 -2.57 -9.66
C LEU A 146 8.41 -3.72 -9.29
N PHE A 147 8.17 -4.31 -8.12
CA PHE A 147 8.83 -5.49 -7.57
C PHE A 147 7.83 -6.65 -7.64
N CYS A 148 8.19 -7.72 -8.37
CA CYS A 148 7.35 -8.91 -8.57
C CYS A 148 8.07 -10.19 -8.17
#